data_AF-A0AAU3IUN8-F1
#
_entry.id   AF-A0AAU3IUN8-F1
#
_cell.length_a   1.000
_cell.length_b   1.000
_cell.length_c   1.000
_cell.angle_alpha   90.00
_cell.angle_beta   90.00
_cell.angle_gamma   90.00
#
_symmetry.space_group_name_H-M   'P 1'
#
loop_
_entity.id
_entity.type
_entity.pdbx_description
1 polymer ?
#
loop_
_entity_poly.entity_id
_entity_poly.type
_entity_poly.pdbx_seq_one_letter_code
_entity_poly.pdbx_strand_id
1 'polypeptide(L)'
;MRLAGAHAAVRRIWTVELRPHAGGPTLVCPSCTAHTSPLTASSARSAALAHLACHARADALPAYLRSCQCRVQGCVWHPRRRGCAGPVLLALTLEGSGRAWRLADTCAACAAATSHTAVVPDTLLSPSRPHDAARTPSAEHTGPSAQADERVRVREMLTYLGAALPRFTSPAARLLGLQCALRADTRGHVRLPTGLLRGMRLRGHRELWQELAHAGWLQPPDARSLPVRARLLDAAVLDQAPGRRARRRAAHWALHPAPLALPAAPPALRLTVLVLAAHTVADTHHGTDMDVLARLCGHSPQQTGELLDRLVTTRTLAAWQHNRESDEVFWQLPQPRTRTRPAAPSCRCQAPLP
;
A
#
# COMPACT_ATOMS: atom_id res chain seq x y z
N MET A 1 -25.25 42.87 -11.17
CA MET A 1 -24.52 42.10 -12.18
C MET A 1 -23.70 41.01 -11.49
N ARG A 2 -24.15 39.76 -11.52
CA ARG A 2 -23.39 38.60 -11.01
C ARG A 2 -22.62 38.01 -12.19
N LEU A 3 -21.30 38.07 -12.15
CA LEU A 3 -20.45 37.40 -13.12
C LEU A 3 -20.57 35.88 -12.90
N ALA A 4 -21.40 35.25 -13.73
CA ALA A 4 -21.42 33.83 -13.93
C ALA A 4 -20.10 33.43 -14.60
N GLY A 5 -19.13 33.03 -13.80
CA GLY A 5 -17.96 32.30 -14.29
C GLY A 5 -18.42 30.92 -14.75
N ALA A 6 -18.72 30.78 -16.03
CA ALA A 6 -18.92 29.52 -16.71
C ALA A 6 -17.59 28.75 -16.75
N HIS A 7 -17.11 28.27 -15.60
CA HIS A 7 -16.20 27.15 -15.60
C HIS A 7 -17.03 25.95 -16.04
N ALA A 8 -16.88 25.54 -17.30
CA ALA A 8 -17.34 24.25 -17.77
C ALA A 8 -16.89 23.21 -16.72
N ALA A 9 -17.85 22.66 -15.97
CA ALA A 9 -17.55 21.74 -14.89
C ALA A 9 -16.86 20.53 -15.51
N VAL A 10 -15.53 20.44 -15.34
CA VAL A 10 -14.75 19.32 -15.85
C VAL A 10 -15.26 18.07 -15.15
N ARG A 11 -16.03 17.27 -15.88
CA ARG A 11 -16.63 16.03 -15.38
C ARG A 11 -15.53 14.98 -15.27
N ARG A 12 -14.91 14.89 -14.09
CA ARG A 12 -13.93 13.85 -13.75
C ARG A 12 -14.65 12.58 -13.31
N ILE A 13 -15.38 11.98 -14.23
CA ILE A 13 -16.06 10.70 -14.04
C ILE A 13 -15.70 9.84 -15.25
N TRP A 14 -15.00 8.74 -15.01
CA TRP A 14 -14.67 7.77 -16.02
C TRP A 14 -15.27 6.43 -15.62
N THR A 15 -15.89 5.75 -16.58
CA THR A 15 -16.49 4.43 -16.36
C THR A 15 -15.92 3.48 -17.39
N VAL A 16 -15.49 2.30 -16.96
CA VAL A 16 -15.06 1.23 -17.84
C VAL A 16 -15.85 -0.02 -17.53
N GLU A 17 -16.26 -0.73 -18.58
CA GLU A 17 -17.04 -1.96 -18.48
C GLU A 17 -16.29 -3.10 -19.19
N LEU A 18 -16.23 -4.27 -18.57
CA LEU A 18 -15.79 -5.50 -19.20
C LEU A 18 -16.99 -6.28 -19.74
N ARG A 19 -17.13 -6.30 -21.06
CA ARG A 19 -18.17 -7.07 -21.75
C ARG A 19 -17.63 -8.43 -22.20
N PRO A 20 -18.40 -9.51 -22.03
CA PRO A 20 -18.04 -10.80 -22.60
C PRO A 20 -18.13 -10.73 -24.13
N HIS A 21 -17.12 -11.26 -24.82
CA HIS A 21 -17.09 -11.37 -26.28
C HIS A 21 -16.50 -12.72 -26.72
N ALA A 22 -16.81 -13.16 -27.93
CA ALA A 22 -16.21 -14.36 -28.51
C ALA A 22 -14.69 -14.14 -28.65
N GLY A 23 -13.88 -14.93 -27.91
CA GLY A 23 -12.43 -14.77 -27.86
C GLY A 23 -11.89 -14.04 -26.61
N GLY A 24 -12.76 -13.58 -25.70
CA GLY A 24 -12.35 -13.01 -24.40
C GLY A 24 -13.12 -11.75 -24.01
N PRO A 25 -13.00 -11.28 -22.76
CA PRO A 25 -13.60 -10.02 -22.35
C PRO A 25 -13.01 -8.82 -23.10
N THR A 26 -13.87 -7.90 -23.51
CA THR A 26 -13.49 -6.62 -24.14
C THR A 26 -13.76 -5.48 -23.17
N LEU A 27 -12.81 -4.55 -23.05
CA LEU A 27 -12.99 -3.34 -22.25
C LEU A 27 -13.64 -2.25 -23.11
N VAL A 28 -14.76 -1.73 -22.61
CA VAL A 28 -15.52 -0.64 -23.20
C VAL A 28 -15.39 0.58 -22.30
N CYS A 29 -14.95 1.70 -22.87
CA CYS A 29 -14.91 3.00 -22.21
C CYS A 29 -15.70 3.98 -23.09
N PRO A 30 -16.78 4.62 -22.60
CA PRO A 30 -17.58 5.55 -23.39
C PRO A 30 -16.82 6.84 -23.72
N SER A 31 -15.77 7.16 -22.97
CA SER A 31 -14.89 8.31 -23.21
C SER A 31 -13.81 8.04 -24.27
N CYS A 32 -13.61 6.78 -24.66
CA CYS A 32 -12.66 6.40 -25.71
C CYS A 32 -13.41 5.88 -26.93
N THR A 33 -13.08 6.44 -28.09
CA THR A 33 -13.62 5.96 -29.38
C THR A 33 -12.99 4.64 -29.83
N ALA A 34 -11.89 4.21 -29.20
CA ALA A 34 -11.22 2.96 -29.50
C ALA A 34 -11.74 1.81 -28.61
N HIS A 35 -12.35 0.81 -29.24
CA HIS A 35 -12.57 -0.49 -28.59
C HIS A 35 -11.23 -1.18 -28.36
N THR A 36 -11.00 -1.68 -27.15
CA THR A 36 -9.80 -2.45 -26.87
C THR A 36 -9.90 -3.84 -27.50
N SER A 37 -8.80 -4.34 -28.03
CA SER A 37 -8.69 -5.73 -28.51
C SER A 37 -9.11 -6.72 -27.42
N PRO A 38 -9.62 -7.91 -27.78
CA PRO A 38 -10.02 -8.94 -26.82
C PRO A 38 -8.90 -9.21 -25.80
N LEU A 39 -9.25 -9.13 -24.52
CA LEU A 39 -8.32 -9.34 -23.42
C LEU A 39 -8.39 -10.79 -22.97
N THR A 40 -7.29 -11.29 -22.40
CA THR A 40 -7.35 -12.56 -21.66
C THR A 40 -8.14 -12.37 -20.38
N ALA A 41 -8.92 -13.37 -19.97
CA ALA A 41 -9.76 -13.29 -18.78
C ALA A 41 -8.96 -12.93 -17.51
N SER A 42 -7.71 -13.41 -17.40
CA SER A 42 -6.80 -13.12 -16.30
C SER A 42 -6.28 -11.68 -16.27
N SER A 43 -6.19 -10.98 -17.40
CA SER A 43 -5.67 -9.60 -17.48
C SER A 43 -6.76 -8.54 -17.55
N ALA A 44 -8.04 -8.94 -17.70
CA ALA A 44 -9.14 -8.04 -18.02
C ALA A 44 -9.36 -6.97 -16.95
N ARG A 45 -9.31 -7.36 -15.67
CA ARG A 45 -9.44 -6.43 -14.54
C ARG A 45 -8.28 -5.44 -14.47
N SER A 46 -7.04 -5.91 -14.65
CA SER A 46 -5.86 -5.03 -14.61
C SER A 46 -5.85 -4.04 -15.77
N ALA A 47 -6.31 -4.46 -16.95
CA ALA A 47 -6.49 -3.57 -18.10
C ALA A 47 -7.54 -2.49 -17.84
N ALA A 48 -8.66 -2.83 -17.18
CA ALA A 48 -9.69 -1.88 -16.78
C ALA A 48 -9.14 -0.79 -15.85
N LEU A 49 -8.37 -1.20 -14.83
CA LEU A 49 -7.75 -0.26 -13.89
C LEU A 49 -6.67 0.60 -14.54
N ALA A 50 -5.82 0.02 -15.39
CA ALA A 50 -4.78 0.75 -16.11
C ALA A 50 -5.40 1.81 -17.04
N HIS A 51 -6.50 1.47 -17.72
CA HIS A 51 -7.21 2.39 -18.58
C HIS A 51 -7.83 3.57 -17.80
N LEU A 52 -8.47 3.29 -16.66
CA LEU A 52 -8.97 4.35 -15.76
C LEU A 52 -7.84 5.25 -15.22
N ALA A 53 -6.68 4.66 -14.89
CA ALA A 53 -5.52 5.42 -14.44
C ALA A 53 -4.97 6.35 -15.54
N CYS A 54 -5.00 5.94 -16.80
CA CYS A 54 -4.64 6.80 -17.93
C CYS A 54 -5.54 8.03 -18.01
N HIS A 55 -6.86 7.86 -17.90
CA HIS A 55 -7.80 8.98 -17.85
C HIS A 55 -7.51 9.92 -16.67
N ALA A 56 -7.34 9.36 -15.47
CA ALA A 56 -7.12 10.16 -14.27
C ALA A 56 -5.85 11.02 -14.33
N ARG A 57 -4.80 10.52 -15.02
CA ARG A 57 -3.55 11.24 -15.28
C ARG A 57 -3.67 12.27 -16.39
N ALA A 58 -4.32 11.93 -17.50
CA ALA A 58 -4.51 12.83 -18.63
C ALA A 58 -5.33 14.07 -18.24
N ASP A 59 -6.35 13.86 -17.41
CA ASP A 59 -7.26 14.90 -16.99
C ASP A 59 -6.90 15.47 -15.61
N ALA A 60 -5.64 15.42 -15.16
CA ALA A 60 -5.23 15.84 -13.81
C ALA A 60 -5.60 17.30 -13.47
N LEU A 61 -6.29 17.52 -12.34
CA LEU A 61 -6.73 18.82 -11.83
C LEU A 61 -6.16 19.05 -10.42
N PRO A 62 -5.73 20.28 -10.12
CA PRO A 62 -5.43 20.71 -8.76
C PRO A 62 -6.61 20.51 -7.81
N ALA A 63 -6.34 20.18 -6.54
CA ALA A 63 -7.35 19.86 -5.54
C ALA A 63 -8.42 20.97 -5.37
N TYR A 64 -8.02 22.24 -5.45
CA TYR A 64 -8.93 23.39 -5.32
C TYR A 64 -9.90 23.57 -6.50
N LEU A 65 -9.67 22.87 -7.63
CA LEU A 65 -10.58 22.84 -8.78
C LEU A 65 -11.45 21.58 -8.82
N ARG A 66 -11.24 20.64 -7.88
CA ARG A 66 -12.03 19.41 -7.80
C ARG A 66 -13.32 19.67 -7.04
N SER A 67 -14.39 19.01 -7.48
CA SER A 67 -15.69 19.07 -6.82
C SER A 67 -16.28 17.66 -6.70
N CYS A 68 -17.07 17.39 -5.65
CA CYS A 68 -17.78 16.12 -5.57
C CYS A 68 -18.74 16.00 -6.74
N GLN A 69 -18.53 14.99 -7.57
CA GLN A 69 -19.34 14.75 -8.76
C GLN A 69 -20.79 14.37 -8.41
N CYS A 70 -21.02 13.91 -7.18
CA CYS A 70 -22.33 13.69 -6.58
C CYS A 70 -23.20 14.97 -6.53
N ARG A 71 -22.59 16.15 -6.36
CA ARG A 71 -23.30 17.44 -6.32
C ARG A 71 -23.78 17.87 -7.71
N VAL A 72 -23.10 17.38 -8.75
CA VAL A 72 -23.37 17.69 -10.15
C VAL A 72 -24.41 16.73 -10.75
N GLN A 73 -24.42 15.46 -10.32
CA GLN A 73 -25.34 14.41 -10.82
C GLN A 73 -26.59 14.22 -9.96
N GLY A 74 -26.72 14.97 -8.86
CA GLY A 74 -27.65 14.65 -7.78
C GLY A 74 -27.18 13.40 -7.03
N CYS A 75 -27.54 13.28 -5.74
CA CYS A 75 -27.07 12.22 -4.85
C CYS A 75 -27.66 10.83 -5.18
N VAL A 76 -27.55 10.36 -6.43
CA VAL A 76 -28.02 9.05 -6.92
C VAL A 76 -27.02 7.93 -6.63
N TRP A 77 -25.83 8.26 -6.11
CA TRP A 77 -24.76 7.28 -5.88
C TRP A 77 -24.82 6.57 -4.53
N HIS A 78 -25.58 7.09 -3.55
CA HIS A 78 -25.72 6.46 -2.24
C HIS A 78 -27.09 6.72 -1.59
N PRO A 79 -27.60 5.79 -0.76
CA PRO A 79 -28.95 5.86 -0.21
C PRO A 79 -29.13 6.82 0.99
N ARG A 80 -28.07 7.28 1.66
CA ARG A 80 -28.18 8.19 2.83
C ARG A 80 -27.84 9.65 2.48
N ARG A 81 -28.77 10.57 2.69
CA ARG A 81 -28.59 12.01 2.44
C ARG A 81 -28.10 12.73 3.71
N ARG A 82 -26.78 12.96 3.84
CA ARG A 82 -26.22 13.96 4.77
C ARG A 82 -25.56 15.16 4.06
N GLY A 83 -25.68 15.25 2.74
CA GLY A 83 -25.00 16.26 1.93
C GLY A 83 -23.52 15.92 1.70
N CYS A 84 -22.87 16.69 0.82
CA CYS A 84 -21.44 16.52 0.50
C CYS A 84 -20.60 17.17 1.60
N ALA A 85 -19.69 16.42 2.23
CA ALA A 85 -18.81 16.93 3.28
C ALA A 85 -17.42 16.27 3.23
N GLY A 86 -16.41 17.01 3.70
CA GLY A 86 -15.02 16.58 3.72
C GLY A 86 -14.26 16.85 2.40
N PRO A 87 -12.95 16.52 2.36
CA PRO A 87 -12.11 16.77 1.19
C PRO A 87 -12.59 15.96 -0.01
N VAL A 88 -12.35 16.49 -1.22
CA VAL A 88 -12.62 15.79 -2.48
C VAL A 88 -11.45 14.87 -2.80
N LEU A 89 -11.76 13.59 -2.92
CA LEU A 89 -10.84 12.48 -3.15
C LEU A 89 -11.17 11.82 -4.49
N LEU A 90 -10.18 11.19 -5.11
CA LEU A 90 -10.44 10.31 -6.23
C LEU A 90 -10.91 8.96 -5.69
N ALA A 91 -12.09 8.50 -6.10
CA ALA A 91 -12.69 7.27 -5.60
C ALA A 91 -13.00 6.30 -6.74
N LEU A 92 -12.54 5.06 -6.59
CA LEU A 92 -12.81 3.95 -7.48
C LEU A 92 -13.95 3.11 -6.91
N THR A 93 -15.06 3.02 -7.62
CA THR A 93 -16.26 2.27 -7.23
C THR A 93 -16.46 1.10 -8.17
N LEU A 94 -16.70 -0.08 -7.62
CA LEU A 94 -17.17 -1.25 -8.38
C LEU A 94 -18.69 -1.25 -8.42
N GLU A 95 -19.28 -1.24 -9.61
CA GLU A 95 -20.74 -1.26 -9.77
C GLU A 95 -21.31 -2.69 -9.72
N GLY A 96 -22.61 -2.82 -9.43
CA GLY A 96 -23.29 -4.00 -8.89
C GLY A 96 -23.16 -5.33 -9.65
N SER A 97 -22.60 -5.36 -10.85
CA SER A 97 -22.29 -6.58 -11.60
C SER A 97 -20.85 -7.07 -11.42
N GLY A 98 -19.98 -6.29 -10.76
CA GLY A 98 -18.55 -6.53 -10.66
C GLY A 98 -17.79 -6.36 -11.98
N ARG A 99 -18.48 -5.92 -13.04
CA ARG A 99 -17.95 -5.80 -14.41
C ARG A 99 -17.77 -4.36 -14.86
N ALA A 100 -18.28 -3.40 -14.09
CA ALA A 100 -18.12 -1.99 -14.35
C ALA A 100 -17.37 -1.32 -13.19
N TRP A 101 -16.38 -0.53 -13.53
CA TRP A 101 -15.61 0.28 -12.60
C TRP A 101 -15.81 1.74 -12.95
N ARG A 102 -16.08 2.54 -11.91
CA ARG A 102 -16.23 3.97 -12.03
C ARG A 102 -15.17 4.67 -11.19
N LEU A 103 -14.41 5.55 -11.80
CA LEU A 103 -13.45 6.42 -11.13
C LEU A 103 -13.99 7.84 -11.15
N ALA A 104 -14.18 8.44 -9.98
CA ALA A 104 -14.76 9.78 -9.89
C ALA A 104 -14.22 10.58 -8.70
N ASP A 105 -14.22 11.91 -8.85
CA ASP A 105 -14.00 12.82 -7.72
C ASP A 105 -15.23 12.78 -6.78
N THR A 106 -15.01 12.39 -5.52
CA THR A 106 -16.06 12.31 -4.49
C THR A 106 -15.56 12.90 -3.18
N CYS A 107 -16.44 13.54 -2.42
CA CYS A 107 -16.07 13.96 -1.07
C CYS A 107 -15.92 12.74 -0.15
N ALA A 108 -15.12 12.87 0.92
CA ALA A 108 -14.90 11.79 1.88
C ALA A 108 -16.20 11.17 2.42
N ALA A 109 -17.23 11.98 2.70
CA ALA A 109 -18.52 11.48 3.15
C ALA A 109 -19.22 10.61 2.08
N CYS A 110 -19.16 11.02 0.81
CA CYS A 110 -19.75 10.26 -0.29
C CYS A 110 -18.95 8.99 -0.60
N ALA A 111 -17.61 9.04 -0.51
CA ALA A 111 -16.76 7.86 -0.65
C ALA A 111 -17.09 6.81 0.42
N ALA A 112 -17.28 7.23 1.67
CA ALA A 112 -17.66 6.34 2.78
C ALA A 112 -19.09 5.79 2.66
N ALA A 113 -20.01 6.57 2.08
CA ALA A 113 -21.41 6.17 1.92
C ALA A 113 -21.67 5.26 0.70
N THR A 114 -20.70 5.13 -0.21
CA THR A 114 -20.85 4.33 -1.44
C THR A 114 -20.25 2.94 -1.23
N SER A 115 -21.07 1.90 -1.43
CA SER A 115 -20.60 0.51 -1.30
C SER A 115 -19.59 0.14 -2.38
N HIS A 116 -18.64 -0.73 -2.05
CA HIS A 116 -17.59 -1.21 -2.95
C HIS A 116 -16.72 -0.08 -3.55
N THR A 117 -16.53 1.00 -2.78
CA THR A 117 -15.67 2.13 -3.13
C THR A 117 -14.34 2.06 -2.40
N ALA A 118 -13.25 2.33 -3.11
CA ALA A 118 -11.92 2.50 -2.58
C ALA A 118 -11.38 3.90 -2.92
N VAL A 119 -10.76 4.56 -1.95
CA VAL A 119 -10.08 5.86 -2.17
C VAL A 119 -8.75 5.60 -2.87
N VAL A 120 -8.50 6.33 -3.96
CA VAL A 120 -7.25 6.32 -4.71
C VAL A 120 -6.35 7.44 -4.17
N PRO A 121 -5.17 7.12 -3.61
CA PRO A 121 -4.26 8.14 -3.11
C PRO A 121 -3.77 9.09 -4.21
N ASP A 122 -3.73 10.40 -3.92
CA ASP A 122 -3.26 11.44 -4.84
C ASP A 122 -1.78 11.28 -5.26
N THR A 123 -0.99 10.56 -4.47
CA THR A 123 0.42 10.23 -4.78
C THR A 123 0.57 9.40 -6.06
N LEU A 124 -0.49 8.74 -6.53
CA LEU A 124 -0.50 7.95 -7.76
C LEU A 124 -0.79 8.77 -9.03
N LEU A 125 -1.17 10.05 -8.89
CA LEU A 125 -1.65 10.88 -10.00
C LEU A 125 -0.70 12.00 -10.40
N SER A 126 0.36 12.24 -9.63
CA SER A 126 1.31 13.32 -9.92
C SER A 126 2.23 12.93 -11.08
N PRO A 127 2.25 13.68 -12.20
CA PRO A 127 3.29 13.50 -13.22
C PRO A 127 4.64 13.85 -12.59
N SER A 128 5.58 12.91 -12.62
CA SER A 128 6.94 13.14 -12.17
C SER A 128 7.56 14.23 -13.04
N ARG A 129 7.82 15.42 -12.47
CA ARG A 129 8.65 16.42 -13.15
C ARG A 129 10.04 15.82 -13.38
N PRO A 130 10.63 15.97 -14.58
CA PRO A 130 12.05 15.69 -14.76
C PRO A 130 12.82 16.68 -13.90
N HIS A 131 13.48 16.17 -12.87
CA HIS A 131 14.41 16.96 -12.08
C HIS A 131 15.71 17.04 -12.89
N ASP A 132 15.93 18.18 -13.53
CA ASP A 132 17.15 18.45 -14.27
C ASP A 132 18.37 18.25 -13.37
N ALA A 133 19.27 17.42 -13.88
CA ALA A 133 20.53 17.09 -13.25
C ALA A 133 21.48 18.28 -13.32
N ALA A 134 21.72 18.94 -12.18
CA ALA A 134 22.96 19.66 -11.94
C ALA A 134 23.76 18.92 -10.86
N ARG A 135 24.94 18.47 -11.26
CA ARG A 135 25.99 17.75 -10.52
C ARG A 135 26.32 18.48 -9.20
N THR A 136 26.58 17.79 -8.08
CA THR A 136 27.87 17.13 -7.77
C THR A 136 27.74 16.03 -6.69
N PRO A 137 28.71 15.08 -6.60
CA PRO A 137 28.65 13.98 -5.65
C PRO A 137 29.33 14.36 -4.32
N SER A 138 28.55 14.46 -3.24
CA SER A 138 29.09 14.52 -1.88
C SER A 138 28.28 13.65 -0.92
N ALA A 139 29.00 12.69 -0.35
CA ALA A 139 28.83 11.97 0.91
C ALA A 139 27.45 11.96 1.62
N GLU A 140 26.94 10.73 1.78
CA GLU A 140 26.35 10.21 3.02
C GLU A 140 25.51 11.19 3.85
N HIS A 141 24.22 11.29 3.52
CA HIS A 141 23.20 11.69 4.49
C HIS A 141 22.10 10.64 4.51
N THR A 142 22.31 9.59 5.30
CA THR A 142 21.26 8.64 5.72
C THR A 142 20.39 9.35 6.76
N GLY A 143 19.51 10.24 6.32
CA GLY A 143 18.62 11.01 7.20
C GLY A 143 17.30 10.28 7.51
N PRO A 144 16.54 10.74 8.54
CA PRO A 144 15.20 10.25 8.89
C PRO A 144 14.18 10.31 7.73
N SER A 145 14.39 11.22 6.78
CA SER A 145 13.53 11.39 5.59
C SER A 145 13.61 10.19 4.64
N ALA A 146 14.80 9.61 4.43
CA ALA A 146 14.96 8.45 3.55
C ALA A 146 14.26 7.20 4.11
N GLN A 147 14.30 7.03 5.43
CA GLN A 147 13.59 5.95 6.11
C GLN A 147 12.07 6.17 6.09
N ALA A 148 11.61 7.41 6.22
CA ALA A 148 10.20 7.75 6.07
C ALA A 148 9.69 7.40 4.67
N ASP A 149 10.47 7.69 3.62
CA ASP A 149 10.14 7.30 2.25
C ASP A 149 10.05 5.78 2.08
N GLU A 150 11.01 5.04 2.62
CA GLU A 150 11.02 3.56 2.58
C GLU A 150 9.79 2.97 3.27
N ARG A 151 9.44 3.48 4.45
CA ARG A 151 8.24 3.08 5.21
C ARG A 151 6.97 3.34 4.41
N VAL A 152 6.83 4.54 3.83
CA VAL A 152 5.68 4.90 2.99
C VAL A 152 5.56 3.92 1.81
N ARG A 153 6.65 3.57 1.14
CA ARG A 153 6.63 2.61 0.03
C ARG A 153 6.21 1.21 0.46
N VAL A 154 6.70 0.75 1.60
CA VAL A 154 6.29 -0.56 2.12
C VAL A 154 4.82 -0.55 2.49
N ARG A 155 4.32 0.53 3.11
CA ARG A 155 2.90 0.72 3.40
C ARG A 155 2.05 0.67 2.12
N GLU A 156 2.43 1.44 1.10
CA GLU A 156 1.74 1.46 -0.21
C GLU A 156 1.69 0.06 -0.83
N MET A 157 2.82 -0.67 -0.82
CA MET A 157 2.87 -2.02 -1.37
C MET A 157 2.08 -3.03 -0.54
N LEU A 158 2.09 -2.93 0.79
CA LEU A 158 1.26 -3.78 1.65
C LEU A 158 -0.22 -3.54 1.39
N THR A 159 -0.65 -2.28 1.30
CA THR A 159 -2.02 -1.90 0.95
C THR A 159 -2.41 -2.45 -0.42
N TYR A 160 -1.52 -2.34 -1.39
CA TYR A 160 -1.69 -2.92 -2.71
C TYR A 160 -1.92 -4.44 -2.64
N LEU A 161 -1.04 -5.17 -1.95
CA LEU A 161 -1.16 -6.62 -1.78
C LEU A 161 -2.41 -7.02 -0.99
N GLY A 162 -2.82 -6.21 -0.02
CA GLY A 162 -4.09 -6.36 0.71
C GLY A 162 -5.32 -6.33 -0.21
N ALA A 163 -5.26 -5.53 -1.27
CA ALA A 163 -6.33 -5.40 -2.26
C ALA A 163 -6.21 -6.40 -3.42
N ALA A 164 -5.00 -6.70 -3.87
CA ALA A 164 -4.72 -7.53 -5.04
C ALA A 164 -4.74 -9.03 -4.73
N LEU A 165 -4.24 -9.45 -3.57
CA LEU A 165 -4.18 -10.86 -3.19
C LEU A 165 -5.47 -11.32 -2.50
N PRO A 166 -5.95 -12.54 -2.78
CA PRO A 166 -7.08 -13.13 -2.07
C PRO A 166 -6.88 -13.14 -0.54
N ARG A 167 -7.98 -12.99 0.22
CA ARG A 167 -7.93 -12.93 1.69
C ARG A 167 -7.29 -14.18 2.33
N PHE A 168 -7.42 -15.33 1.69
CA PHE A 168 -6.85 -16.60 2.13
C PHE A 168 -5.36 -16.78 1.78
N THR A 169 -4.74 -15.81 1.08
CA THR A 169 -3.31 -15.86 0.79
C THR A 169 -2.53 -15.78 2.09
N SER A 170 -1.68 -16.78 2.35
CA SER A 170 -1.00 -16.91 3.62
C SER A 170 -0.08 -15.72 3.92
N PRO A 171 0.21 -15.43 5.21
CA PRO A 171 1.15 -14.39 5.59
C PRO A 171 2.55 -14.59 4.98
N ALA A 172 2.97 -15.85 4.88
CA ALA A 172 4.24 -16.22 4.27
C ALA A 172 4.26 -15.91 2.76
N ALA A 173 3.18 -16.23 2.03
CA ALA A 173 3.04 -15.86 0.63
C ALA A 173 2.94 -14.34 0.44
N ARG A 174 2.25 -13.61 1.33
CA ARG A 174 2.19 -12.13 1.30
C ARG A 174 3.57 -11.49 1.51
N LEU A 175 4.37 -11.98 2.47
CA LEU A 175 5.75 -11.54 2.67
C LEU A 175 6.63 -11.83 1.44
N LEU A 176 6.48 -13.02 0.86
CA LEU A 176 7.17 -13.37 -0.38
C LEU A 176 6.79 -12.42 -1.52
N GLY A 177 5.49 -12.17 -1.69
CA GLY A 177 4.93 -11.25 -2.65
C GLY A 177 5.50 -9.84 -2.49
N LEU A 178 5.50 -9.31 -1.25
CA LEU A 178 6.11 -8.02 -0.95
C LEU A 178 7.57 -7.93 -1.40
N GLN A 179 8.38 -8.94 -1.08
CA GLN A 179 9.78 -8.96 -1.49
C GLN A 179 9.96 -9.11 -2.99
N CYS A 180 9.09 -9.87 -3.66
CA CYS A 180 9.07 -9.94 -5.12
C CYS A 180 8.76 -8.59 -5.74
N ALA A 181 7.70 -7.90 -5.29
CA ALA A 181 7.28 -6.60 -5.79
C ALA A 181 8.38 -5.54 -5.64
N LEU A 182 8.98 -5.45 -4.45
CA LEU A 182 10.01 -4.45 -4.16
C LEU A 182 11.38 -4.77 -4.80
N ARG A 183 11.60 -6.00 -5.28
CA ARG A 183 12.86 -6.42 -5.90
C ARG A 183 12.76 -6.68 -7.41
N ALA A 184 11.57 -6.57 -7.97
CA ALA A 184 11.36 -6.72 -9.41
C ALA A 184 12.07 -5.62 -10.20
N ASP A 185 12.55 -5.99 -11.39
CA ASP A 185 12.96 -5.00 -12.39
C ASP A 185 11.74 -4.37 -13.09
N THR A 186 11.99 -3.50 -14.07
CA THR A 186 10.93 -2.85 -14.86
C THR A 186 10.18 -3.81 -15.78
N ARG A 187 10.70 -5.02 -16.00
CA ARG A 187 10.06 -6.08 -16.78
C ARG A 187 9.37 -7.12 -15.88
N GLY A 188 9.34 -6.89 -14.57
CA GLY A 188 8.73 -7.79 -13.59
C GLY A 188 9.58 -8.99 -13.20
N HIS A 189 10.84 -9.08 -13.62
CA HIS A 189 11.69 -10.20 -13.22
C HIS A 189 12.24 -9.98 -11.82
N VAL A 190 12.12 -11.02 -11.00
CA VAL A 190 12.60 -11.06 -9.63
C VAL A 190 13.69 -12.10 -9.51
N ARG A 191 14.80 -11.75 -8.86
CA ARG A 191 15.87 -12.67 -8.48
C ARG A 191 16.02 -12.65 -6.97
N LEU A 192 15.58 -13.72 -6.29
CA LEU A 192 15.69 -13.84 -4.83
C LEU A 192 16.88 -14.75 -4.44
N PRO A 193 17.87 -14.22 -3.69
CA PRO A 193 18.95 -15.05 -3.15
C PRO A 193 18.43 -16.09 -2.15
N THR A 194 19.01 -17.28 -2.15
CA THR A 194 18.67 -18.35 -1.20
C THR A 194 18.87 -17.91 0.26
N GLY A 195 19.88 -17.07 0.53
CA GLY A 195 20.13 -16.51 1.86
C GLY A 195 18.98 -15.62 2.35
N LEU A 196 18.35 -14.85 1.46
CA LEU A 196 17.19 -14.04 1.79
C LEU A 196 15.99 -14.93 2.14
N LEU A 197 15.70 -15.94 1.33
CA LEU A 197 14.60 -16.88 1.60
C LEU A 197 14.83 -17.65 2.92
N ARG A 198 16.07 -18.05 3.20
CA ARG A 198 16.44 -18.69 4.48
C ARG A 198 16.23 -17.74 5.66
N GLY A 199 16.70 -16.48 5.56
CA GLY A 199 16.54 -15.48 6.60
C GLY A 199 15.06 -15.16 6.89
N MET A 200 14.20 -15.29 5.87
CA MET A 200 12.76 -15.14 6.04
C MET A 200 12.01 -16.41 6.42
N ARG A 201 12.70 -17.55 6.55
CA ARG A 201 12.12 -18.89 6.77
C ARG A 201 11.11 -19.29 5.68
N LEU A 202 11.35 -18.88 4.44
CA LEU A 202 10.53 -19.22 3.26
C LEU A 202 11.23 -20.21 2.32
N ARG A 203 12.44 -20.67 2.67
CA ARG A 203 13.21 -21.61 1.84
C ARG A 203 12.56 -23.01 1.89
N GLY A 204 12.38 -23.62 0.73
CA GLY A 204 11.85 -24.99 0.61
C GLY A 204 10.32 -25.06 0.48
N HIS A 205 9.63 -23.96 0.76
CA HIS A 205 8.17 -23.85 0.72
C HIS A 205 7.68 -23.54 -0.70
N ARG A 206 7.46 -24.58 -1.50
CA ARG A 206 6.96 -24.46 -2.90
C ARG A 206 5.50 -24.00 -2.95
N GLU A 207 4.73 -24.37 -1.95
CA GLU A 207 3.32 -23.99 -1.76
C GLU A 207 3.11 -22.48 -1.79
N LEU A 208 4.04 -21.69 -1.24
CA LEU A 208 3.93 -20.22 -1.23
C LEU A 208 3.99 -19.62 -2.64
N TRP A 209 4.80 -20.21 -3.52
CA TRP A 209 4.89 -19.80 -4.91
C TRP A 209 3.65 -20.21 -5.69
N GLN A 210 3.08 -21.38 -5.38
CA GLN A 210 1.85 -21.87 -5.97
C GLN A 210 0.65 -21.02 -5.55
N GLU A 211 0.57 -20.60 -4.28
CA GLU A 211 -0.46 -19.66 -3.80
C GLU A 211 -0.46 -18.37 -4.61
N LEU A 212 0.71 -17.74 -4.78
CA LEU A 212 0.84 -16.50 -5.55
C LEU A 212 0.60 -16.70 -7.05
N ALA A 213 0.98 -17.85 -7.60
CA ALA A 213 0.70 -18.19 -9.00
C ALA A 213 -0.79 -18.44 -9.24
N HIS A 214 -1.47 -19.14 -8.32
CA HIS A 214 -2.90 -19.38 -8.38
C HIS A 214 -3.71 -18.08 -8.23
N ALA A 215 -3.20 -17.13 -7.45
CA ALA A 215 -3.73 -15.77 -7.38
C ALA A 215 -3.46 -14.93 -8.65
N GLY A 216 -2.80 -15.49 -9.67
CA GLY A 216 -2.45 -14.79 -10.91
C GLY A 216 -1.39 -13.72 -10.75
N TRP A 217 -0.67 -13.71 -9.62
CA TRP A 217 0.19 -12.59 -9.24
C TRP A 217 1.63 -12.74 -9.78
N LEU A 218 2.11 -13.98 -9.89
CA LEU A 218 3.41 -14.31 -10.49
C LEU A 218 3.36 -15.58 -11.32
N GLN A 219 4.33 -15.73 -12.22
CA GLN A 219 4.62 -17.04 -12.82
C GLN A 219 5.44 -17.89 -11.86
N PRO A 220 5.06 -19.16 -11.67
CA PRO A 220 5.78 -20.04 -10.76
C PRO A 220 7.24 -20.15 -11.19
N PRO A 221 8.19 -20.08 -10.23
CA PRO A 221 9.60 -20.17 -10.55
C PRO A 221 9.95 -21.56 -11.04
N ASP A 222 10.95 -21.65 -11.91
CA ASP A 222 11.56 -22.95 -12.23
C ASP A 222 12.21 -23.51 -10.96
N ALA A 223 11.66 -24.62 -10.48
CA ALA A 223 11.90 -25.18 -9.16
C ALA A 223 13.33 -25.72 -8.95
N ARG A 224 14.15 -25.77 -10.01
CA ARG A 224 15.56 -26.16 -9.98
C ARG A 224 16.53 -24.99 -10.13
N SER A 225 16.03 -23.78 -10.40
CA SER A 225 16.87 -22.61 -10.63
C SER A 225 17.37 -21.99 -9.31
N LEU A 226 18.70 -21.89 -9.17
CA LEU A 226 19.35 -21.13 -8.10
C LEU A 226 20.16 -19.99 -8.72
N PRO A 227 19.96 -18.72 -8.31
CA PRO A 227 18.92 -18.22 -7.40
C PRO A 227 17.52 -18.30 -8.01
N VAL A 228 16.49 -18.33 -7.14
CA VAL A 228 15.09 -18.46 -7.56
C VAL A 228 14.70 -17.25 -8.41
N ARG A 229 14.21 -17.52 -9.62
CA ARG A 229 13.73 -16.52 -10.58
C ARG A 229 12.22 -16.65 -10.75
N ALA A 230 11.51 -15.55 -10.59
CA ALA A 230 10.07 -15.46 -10.84
C ALA A 230 9.77 -14.23 -11.69
N ARG A 231 8.61 -14.22 -12.35
CA ARG A 231 8.12 -13.06 -13.11
C ARG A 231 6.79 -12.61 -12.54
N LEU A 232 6.71 -11.35 -12.12
CA LEU A 232 5.46 -10.71 -11.74
C LEU A 232 4.58 -10.53 -12.98
N LEU A 233 3.30 -10.85 -12.84
CA LEU A 233 2.31 -10.71 -13.90
C LEU A 233 1.50 -9.41 -13.78
N ASP A 234 1.61 -8.75 -12.64
CA ASP A 234 0.79 -7.62 -12.27
C ASP A 234 1.36 -6.29 -12.78
N ALA A 235 0.77 -5.76 -13.85
CA ALA A 235 1.18 -4.50 -14.47
C ALA A 235 1.15 -3.30 -13.50
N ALA A 236 0.23 -3.29 -12.53
CA ALA A 236 0.16 -2.18 -11.56
C ALA A 236 1.38 -2.14 -10.64
N VAL A 237 2.05 -3.27 -10.42
CA VAL A 237 3.33 -3.32 -9.69
C VAL A 237 4.50 -2.90 -10.59
N LEU A 238 4.39 -3.13 -11.90
CA LEU A 238 5.43 -2.78 -12.89
C LEU A 238 5.44 -1.29 -13.23
N ASP A 239 4.26 -0.67 -13.26
CA ASP A 239 4.06 0.74 -13.59
C ASP A 239 4.29 1.70 -12.40
N GLN A 240 4.53 1.16 -11.20
CA GLN A 240 4.78 1.96 -10.00
C GLN A 240 6.10 2.73 -10.11
N ALA A 241 5.99 4.06 -10.18
CA ALA A 241 7.10 4.98 -9.97
C ALA A 241 7.45 5.02 -8.47
N PRO A 242 8.43 4.19 -8.06
CA PRO A 242 9.77 4.77 -7.94
C PRO A 242 10.90 3.93 -8.55
N GLY A 243 12.03 4.61 -8.79
CA GLY A 243 13.23 4.01 -9.36
C GLY A 243 13.76 2.81 -8.57
N ARG A 244 14.47 1.90 -9.26
CA ARG A 244 14.98 0.62 -8.73
C ARG A 244 15.74 0.74 -7.39
N ARG A 245 16.47 1.83 -7.16
CA ARG A 245 17.20 2.07 -5.90
C ARG A 245 16.26 2.24 -4.70
N ALA A 246 15.20 3.04 -4.85
CA ALA A 246 14.22 3.26 -3.79
C ALA A 246 13.48 1.96 -3.43
N ARG A 247 13.04 1.20 -4.43
CA ARG A 247 12.40 -0.11 -4.22
C ARG A 247 13.31 -1.09 -3.48
N ARG A 248 14.60 -1.13 -3.83
CA ARG A 248 15.60 -1.96 -3.13
C ARG A 248 15.81 -1.55 -1.68
N ARG A 249 15.83 -0.25 -1.38
CA ARG A 249 15.93 0.23 0.00
C ARG A 249 14.69 -0.12 0.80
N ALA A 250 13.50 0.11 0.24
CA ALA A 250 12.23 -0.33 0.84
C ALA A 250 12.21 -1.86 1.09
N ALA A 251 12.71 -2.66 0.15
CA ALA A 251 12.83 -4.12 0.30
C ALA A 251 13.79 -4.51 1.44
N HIS A 252 14.83 -3.71 1.68
CA HIS A 252 15.77 -3.93 2.78
C HIS A 252 15.18 -3.48 4.12
N TRP A 253 14.57 -2.30 4.16
CA TRP A 253 13.83 -1.81 5.33
C TRP A 253 12.76 -2.82 5.77
N ALA A 254 12.04 -3.43 4.82
CA ALA A 254 11.02 -4.44 5.12
C ALA A 254 11.56 -5.71 5.82
N LEU A 255 12.87 -5.96 5.78
CA LEU A 255 13.50 -7.06 6.52
C LEU A 255 13.83 -6.66 7.96
N HIS A 256 13.98 -5.36 8.22
CA HIS A 256 14.40 -4.78 9.49
C HIS A 256 13.58 -3.49 9.78
N PRO A 257 12.26 -3.61 9.98
CA PRO A 257 11.38 -2.45 9.95
C PRO A 257 11.46 -1.64 11.26
N ALA A 258 12.27 -0.58 11.29
CA ALA A 258 12.27 0.32 12.45
C ALA A 258 10.94 1.07 12.57
N PRO A 259 10.43 1.33 13.78
CA PRO A 259 11.10 1.18 15.08
C PRO A 259 11.01 -0.23 15.69
N LEU A 260 10.34 -1.18 15.03
CA LEU A 260 10.11 -2.51 15.57
C LEU A 260 11.19 -3.52 15.14
N ALA A 261 12.03 -3.92 16.09
CA ALA A 261 12.96 -5.02 15.89
C ALA A 261 12.34 -6.33 16.42
N LEU A 262 12.21 -7.32 15.55
CA LEU A 262 11.79 -8.67 15.92
C LEU A 262 12.94 -9.65 15.61
N PRO A 263 13.34 -10.51 16.56
CA PRO A 263 14.27 -11.60 16.28
C PRO A 263 13.66 -12.61 15.30
N ALA A 264 14.37 -13.70 15.02
CA ALA A 264 13.91 -14.73 14.10
C ALA A 264 12.53 -15.29 14.52
N ALA A 265 11.49 -14.91 13.79
CA ALA A 265 10.10 -15.21 14.13
C ALA A 265 9.36 -15.89 12.96
N PRO A 266 8.21 -16.53 13.24
CA PRO A 266 7.35 -17.08 12.19
C PRO A 266 6.90 -16.00 11.18
N PRO A 267 6.66 -16.35 9.90
CA PRO A 267 6.26 -15.39 8.87
C PRO A 267 5.05 -14.54 9.25
N ALA A 268 4.04 -15.11 9.91
CA ALA A 268 2.87 -14.39 10.41
C ALA A 268 3.26 -13.21 11.33
N LEU A 269 4.03 -13.49 12.38
CA LEU A 269 4.48 -12.49 13.35
C LEU A 269 5.36 -11.42 12.68
N ARG A 270 6.23 -11.81 11.73
CA ARG A 270 7.07 -10.88 10.97
C ARG A 270 6.25 -9.95 10.09
N LEU A 271 5.21 -10.47 9.42
CA LEU A 271 4.33 -9.63 8.61
C LEU A 271 3.52 -8.67 9.47
N THR A 272 2.97 -9.12 10.60
CA THR A 272 2.26 -8.24 11.54
C THR A 272 3.15 -7.11 12.03
N VAL A 273 4.37 -7.41 12.47
CA VAL A 273 5.34 -6.37 12.88
C VAL A 273 5.64 -5.40 11.74
N LEU A 274 5.83 -5.91 10.54
CA LEU A 274 6.09 -5.09 9.37
C LEU A 274 4.92 -4.14 9.04
N VAL A 275 3.69 -4.65 9.11
CA VAL A 275 2.47 -3.86 8.91
C VAL A 275 2.36 -2.78 9.99
N LEU A 276 2.58 -3.12 11.26
CA LEU A 276 2.57 -2.15 12.36
C LEU A 276 3.62 -1.07 12.15
N ALA A 277 4.88 -1.44 11.90
CA ALA A 277 5.96 -0.50 11.64
C ALA A 277 5.69 0.40 10.42
N ALA A 278 5.04 -0.13 9.38
CA ALA A 278 4.63 0.64 8.22
C ALA A 278 3.54 1.69 8.54
N HIS A 279 2.73 1.44 9.58
CA HIS A 279 1.64 2.30 10.03
C HIS A 279 1.97 3.16 11.27
N THR A 280 3.12 2.92 11.92
CA THR A 280 3.62 3.82 12.97
C THR A 280 4.06 5.15 12.34
N VAL A 281 3.36 6.25 12.66
CA VAL A 281 3.74 7.63 12.32
C VAL A 281 4.63 8.19 13.45
N ALA A 282 5.22 9.38 13.34
CA ALA A 282 6.06 9.93 14.42
C ALA A 282 5.29 10.36 15.69
N ASP A 283 3.95 10.39 15.65
CA ASP A 283 3.10 10.79 16.79
C ASP A 283 2.89 9.67 17.83
N THR A 284 2.52 10.04 19.05
CA THR A 284 2.40 9.15 20.21
C THR A 284 1.30 8.08 20.12
N HIS A 285 0.36 8.22 19.19
CA HIS A 285 -0.72 7.25 18.99
C HIS A 285 -0.72 6.75 17.54
N HIS A 286 -0.56 5.44 17.37
CA HIS A 286 -0.66 4.79 16.08
C HIS A 286 -1.92 3.94 16.07
N GLY A 287 -2.72 4.06 15.02
CA GLY A 287 -3.91 3.26 14.88
C GLY A 287 -4.32 3.01 13.44
N THR A 288 -5.08 1.94 13.25
CA THR A 288 -5.73 1.59 11.99
C THR A 288 -6.92 0.67 12.28
N ASP A 289 -7.80 0.50 11.31
CA ASP A 289 -8.94 -0.40 11.39
C ASP A 289 -8.48 -1.88 11.51
N MET A 290 -9.12 -2.66 12.39
CA MET A 290 -8.77 -4.06 12.65
C MET A 290 -8.87 -4.92 11.38
N ASP A 291 -9.93 -4.72 10.60
CA ASP A 291 -10.20 -5.41 9.35
C ASP A 291 -9.17 -5.07 8.27
N VAL A 292 -8.69 -3.83 8.25
CA VAL A 292 -7.55 -3.42 7.41
C VAL A 292 -6.29 -4.16 7.85
N LEU A 293 -5.95 -4.14 9.14
CA LEU A 293 -4.74 -4.78 9.66
C LEU A 293 -4.74 -6.29 9.38
N ALA A 294 -5.87 -6.95 9.65
CA ALA A 294 -6.08 -8.37 9.39
C ALA A 294 -5.91 -8.71 7.91
N ARG A 295 -6.51 -7.91 7.02
CA ARG A 295 -6.39 -8.07 5.56
C ARG A 295 -4.95 -7.93 5.08
N LEU A 296 -4.20 -6.94 5.56
CA LEU A 296 -2.81 -6.74 5.18
C LEU A 296 -1.94 -7.94 5.60
N CYS A 297 -2.23 -8.51 6.77
CA CYS A 297 -1.50 -9.67 7.29
C CYS A 297 -1.95 -11.01 6.68
N GLY A 298 -3.11 -11.08 6.02
CA GLY A 298 -3.69 -12.35 5.56
C GLY A 298 -4.23 -13.20 6.70
N HIS A 299 -4.81 -12.55 7.72
CA HIS A 299 -5.39 -13.16 8.90
C HIS A 299 -6.85 -12.77 9.07
N SER A 300 -7.56 -13.48 9.95
CA SER A 300 -8.81 -13.00 10.52
C SER A 300 -8.55 -11.95 11.61
N PRO A 301 -9.54 -11.10 11.96
CA PRO A 301 -9.45 -10.19 13.10
C PRO A 301 -9.05 -10.88 14.41
N GLN A 302 -9.61 -12.07 14.68
CA GLN A 302 -9.28 -12.85 15.89
C GLN A 302 -7.80 -13.27 15.92
N GLN A 303 -7.30 -13.88 14.84
CA GLN A 303 -5.89 -14.26 14.73
C GLN A 303 -4.96 -13.05 14.82
N THR A 304 -5.43 -11.91 14.34
CA THR A 304 -4.69 -10.65 14.42
C THR A 304 -4.55 -10.19 15.89
N GLY A 305 -5.63 -10.26 16.68
CA GLY A 305 -5.58 -10.02 18.12
C GLY A 305 -4.59 -10.93 18.85
N GLU A 306 -4.63 -12.25 18.59
CA GLU A 306 -3.69 -13.20 19.19
C GLU A 306 -2.22 -12.90 18.86
N LEU A 307 -1.94 -12.41 17.64
CA LEU A 307 -0.59 -12.00 17.26
C LEU A 307 -0.17 -10.72 17.97
N LEU A 308 -1.07 -9.75 18.16
CA LEU A 308 -0.80 -8.54 18.94
C LEU A 308 -0.50 -8.86 20.41
N ASP A 309 -1.25 -9.80 21.01
CA ASP A 309 -0.99 -10.29 22.38
C ASP A 309 0.40 -10.94 22.50
N ARG A 310 0.78 -11.76 21.50
CA ARG A 310 2.14 -12.32 21.44
C ARG A 310 3.20 -11.23 21.33
N LEU A 311 2.95 -10.16 20.58
CA LEU A 311 3.91 -9.05 20.44
C LEU A 311 4.08 -8.24 21.73
N VAL A 312 3.02 -8.11 22.54
CA VAL A 312 3.12 -7.54 23.89
C VAL A 312 3.91 -8.49 24.81
N THR A 313 3.64 -9.79 24.73
CA THR A 313 4.33 -10.81 25.53
C THR A 313 5.84 -10.83 25.24
N THR A 314 6.23 -10.65 23.97
CA THR A 314 7.65 -10.56 23.56
C THR A 314 8.25 -9.17 23.74
N ARG A 315 7.52 -8.21 24.34
CA ARG A 315 7.93 -6.80 24.54
C ARG A 315 8.31 -6.08 23.25
N THR A 316 7.78 -6.55 22.11
CA THR A 316 7.91 -5.85 20.83
C THR A 316 6.92 -4.68 20.77
N LEU A 317 5.76 -4.83 21.39
CA LEU A 317 4.82 -3.76 21.72
C LEU A 317 4.78 -3.56 23.23
N ALA A 318 4.48 -2.35 23.68
CA ALA A 318 4.19 -2.06 25.08
C ALA A 318 2.75 -2.48 25.44
N ALA A 319 1.81 -2.10 24.60
CA ALA A 319 0.39 -2.38 24.75
C ALA A 319 -0.32 -2.25 23.40
N TRP A 320 -1.53 -2.81 23.30
CA TRP A 320 -2.46 -2.56 22.21
C TRP A 320 -3.90 -2.52 22.75
N GLN A 321 -4.80 -1.86 22.03
CA GLN A 321 -6.21 -1.73 22.38
C GLN A 321 -7.06 -1.80 21.12
N HIS A 322 -8.24 -2.43 21.20
CA HIS A 322 -9.25 -2.43 20.16
C HIS A 322 -10.49 -1.69 20.64
N ASN A 323 -10.82 -0.57 19.98
CA ASN A 323 -12.08 0.10 20.16
C ASN A 323 -13.14 -0.61 19.30
N ARG A 324 -14.01 -1.40 19.93
CA ARG A 324 -15.06 -2.14 19.21
C ARG A 324 -16.15 -1.24 18.60
N GLU A 325 -16.28 0.01 19.06
CA GLU A 325 -17.27 0.94 18.52
C GLU A 325 -16.82 1.54 17.17
N SER A 326 -15.53 1.85 17.03
CA SER A 326 -14.94 2.38 15.78
C SER A 326 -14.24 1.30 14.93
N ASP A 327 -14.10 0.09 15.45
CA ASP A 327 -13.26 -0.99 14.93
C ASP A 327 -11.77 -0.62 14.78
N GLU A 328 -11.32 0.40 15.51
CA GLU A 328 -9.95 0.87 15.46
C GLU A 328 -9.05 0.14 16.45
N VAL A 329 -7.87 -0.23 15.99
CA VAL A 329 -6.80 -0.83 16.77
C VAL A 329 -5.72 0.19 16.98
N PHE A 330 -5.35 0.41 18.24
CA PHE A 330 -4.25 1.27 18.66
C PHE A 330 -3.14 0.41 19.24
N TRP A 331 -1.89 0.82 19.02
CA TRP A 331 -0.74 0.16 19.64
C TRP A 331 0.30 1.17 20.10
N GLN A 332 1.04 0.77 21.13
CA GLN A 332 2.08 1.57 21.74
C GLN A 332 3.42 0.86 21.62
N LEU A 333 4.44 1.61 21.23
CA LEU A 333 5.81 1.13 21.18
C LEU A 333 6.42 1.15 22.59
N PRO A 334 7.32 0.21 22.92
CA PRO A 334 8.11 0.31 24.14
C PRO A 334 8.84 1.65 24.18
N GLN A 335 8.67 2.42 25.25
CA GLN A 335 9.43 3.65 25.42
C GLN A 335 10.93 3.31 25.43
N PRO A 336 11.77 4.02 24.66
CA PRO A 336 13.21 3.84 24.77
C PRO A 336 13.57 4.15 26.22
N ARG A 337 14.08 3.14 26.94
CA ARG A 337 14.61 3.35 28.28
C ARG A 337 15.69 4.41 28.16
N THR A 338 15.38 5.63 28.59
CA THR A 338 16.38 6.65 28.83
C THR A 338 17.37 6.01 29.80
N ARG A 339 18.55 5.68 29.29
CA ARG A 339 19.69 5.32 30.12
C ARG A 339 19.94 6.57 30.96
N THR A 340 19.44 6.57 32.19
CA THR A 340 19.80 7.54 33.20
C THR A 340 21.32 7.47 33.29
N ARG A 341 21.99 8.50 32.76
CA ARG A 341 23.44 8.60 32.86
C ARG A 341 23.74 8.64 34.35
N PRO A 342 24.48 7.66 34.92
CA PRO A 342 24.85 7.75 36.32
C PRO A 342 25.58 9.08 36.51
N ALA A 343 25.12 9.86 37.48
CA ALA A 343 25.75 11.12 37.85
C ALA A 343 27.23 10.83 38.08
N ALA A 344 28.09 11.56 37.35
CA ALA A 344 29.52 11.48 37.56
C ALA A 344 29.80 11.81 39.04
N PRO A 345 30.64 11.03 39.74
CA PRO A 345 31.02 11.39 41.10
C PRO A 345 31.74 12.74 41.04
N SER A 346 31.23 13.71 41.80
CA SER A 346 31.88 14.99 41.99
C SER A 346 33.23 14.75 42.68
N CYS A 347 34.32 14.82 41.92
CA CYS A 347 35.66 14.99 42.49
C CYS A 347 35.72 16.34 43.20
N ARG A 348 35.49 16.33 44.52
CA ARG A 348 35.92 17.43 45.40
C ARG A 348 37.44 17.38 45.48
N CYS A 349 38.12 18.30 44.81
CA CYS A 349 39.49 18.63 45.12
C CYS A 349 39.51 19.29 46.50
N GLN A 350 40.03 18.60 47.52
CA GLN A 350 40.49 19.21 48.75
C GLN A 350 41.83 19.89 48.46
N ALA A 351 41.93 21.19 48.73
CA ALA A 351 43.19 21.91 48.78
C ALA A 351 43.89 21.62 50.11
N PRO A 352 45.24 21.53 50.16
CA PRO A 352 45.97 21.53 51.41
C PRO A 352 46.17 22.99 51.90
N LEU A 353 45.91 23.22 53.18
CA LEU A 353 46.31 24.44 53.90
C LEU A 353 47.80 24.31 54.31
N PRO A 354 48.58 25.41 54.27
CA PRO A 354 49.83 25.50 55.01
C PRO A 354 49.61 25.77 56.51
#